data_AF-A0A3D2XUG7-F1
#
_entry.id   AF-A0A3D2XUG7-F1
#
_cell.length_a   1.000
_cell.length_b   1.000
_cell.length_c   1.000
_cell.angle_alpha   90.00
_cell.angle_beta   90.00
_cell.angle_gamma   90.00
#
_symmetry.space_group_name_H-M   'P 1'
#
loop_
_entity.id
_entity.type
_entity.pdbx_description
1 polymer ?
#
loop_
_entity_poly.entity_id
_entity_poly.type
_entity_poly.pdbx_seq_one_letter_code
_entity_poly.pdbx_strand_id
1 'polypeptide(L)'
;YTNLAVNSELASTEDLVPTLLNAMGCSAPSQFYSTGQNLLSPKRDWLVSTSGEKIVVFFNDQRIDVLSNGSYDITHISNEMRSDDALNVDLLSRAIKHLTRFSQ
;
A
#
# COMPACT_ATOMS: atom_id res chain seq x y z
N TYR A 1 -17.42 16.58 -5.93
CA TYR A 1 -16.89 15.89 -7.12
C TYR A 1 -15.65 16.65 -7.59
N THR A 2 -14.66 15.95 -8.14
CA THR A 2 -13.41 16.52 -8.68
C THR A 2 -13.23 16.06 -10.13
N ASN A 3 -12.51 16.84 -10.95
CA ASN A 3 -12.19 16.52 -12.35
C ASN A 3 -10.82 15.81 -12.49
N LEU A 4 -10.25 15.37 -11.38
CA LEU A 4 -8.97 14.67 -11.37
C LEU A 4 -9.15 13.24 -11.92
N ALA A 5 -8.42 12.93 -12.99
CA ALA A 5 -8.38 11.60 -13.58
C ALA A 5 -7.51 10.67 -12.72
N VAL A 6 -8.15 9.98 -11.77
CA VAL A 6 -7.53 8.97 -10.91
C VAL A 6 -7.31 7.69 -11.72
N ASN A 7 -6.06 7.23 -11.80
CA ASN A 7 -5.64 6.08 -12.59
C ASN A 7 -5.08 4.96 -11.70
N SER A 8 -5.80 4.56 -10.65
CA SER A 8 -5.34 3.53 -9.71
C SER A 8 -6.43 2.51 -9.41
N GLU A 9 -6.08 1.22 -9.47
CA GLU A 9 -6.95 0.11 -9.08
C GLU A 9 -6.96 -0.10 -7.56
N LEU A 10 -5.89 0.33 -6.88
CA LEU A 10 -5.71 0.22 -5.45
C LEU A 10 -5.30 1.58 -4.88
N ALA A 11 -5.95 2.01 -3.80
CA ALA A 11 -5.66 3.29 -3.16
C ALA A 11 -5.81 3.20 -1.64
N SER A 12 -4.98 3.95 -0.93
CA SER A 12 -5.07 4.15 0.52
C SER A 12 -5.43 5.60 0.85
N THR A 13 -5.81 5.85 2.09
CA THR A 13 -6.06 7.22 2.60
C THR A 13 -4.82 8.11 2.53
N GLU A 14 -3.64 7.51 2.68
CA GLU A 14 -2.33 8.19 2.61
C GLU A 14 -2.00 8.67 1.18
N ASP A 15 -2.67 8.13 0.16
CA ASP A 15 -2.50 8.53 -1.24
C ASP A 15 -3.25 9.84 -1.57
N LEU A 16 -4.21 10.28 -0.74
CA LEU A 16 -5.01 11.48 -0.98
C LEU A 16 -4.17 12.77 -0.91
N VAL A 17 -3.34 12.90 0.12
CA VAL A 17 -2.47 14.07 0.34
C VAL A 17 -1.46 14.27 -0.81
N PRO A 18 -0.65 13.27 -1.22
CA PRO A 18 0.27 13.44 -2.34
C PRO A 18 -0.45 13.68 -3.67
N THR A 19 -1.64 13.13 -3.87
CA THR A 19 -2.47 13.40 -5.07
C THR A 19 -2.90 14.88 -5.11
N LEU A 20 -3.43 15.40 -3.99
CA LEU A 20 -3.87 16.79 -3.92
C LEU A 20 -2.70 17.77 -4.03
N LEU A 21 -1.61 17.53 -3.32
CA LEU A 21 -0.41 18.38 -3.40
C LEU A 21 0.14 18.43 -4.82
N ASN A 22 0.17 17.29 -5.52
CA ASN A 22 0.59 17.26 -6.92
C ASN A 22 -0.34 18.07 -7.82
N ALA A 23 -1.67 17.92 -7.65
CA ALA A 23 -2.66 18.71 -8.39
C ALA A 23 -2.54 20.23 -8.12
N MET A 24 -2.06 20.63 -6.94
CA MET A 24 -1.78 22.03 -6.57
C MET A 24 -0.41 22.53 -7.04
N GLY A 25 0.36 21.72 -7.79
CA GLY A 25 1.65 22.11 -8.36
C GLY A 25 2.88 21.70 -7.54
N CYS A 26 2.73 20.88 -6.50
CA CYS A 26 3.88 20.33 -5.79
C CYS A 26 4.60 19.26 -6.64
N SER A 27 5.87 19.52 -6.96
CA SER A 27 6.75 18.60 -7.69
C SER A 27 7.65 17.76 -6.77
N ALA A 28 7.57 17.94 -5.45
CA ALA A 28 8.35 17.17 -4.51
C ALA A 28 7.94 15.68 -4.57
N PRO A 29 8.91 14.74 -4.58
CA PRO A 29 8.61 13.32 -4.49
C PRO A 29 7.76 13.01 -3.23
N SER A 30 6.61 12.34 -3.42
CA SER A 30 5.66 12.02 -2.32
C SER A 30 6.32 11.35 -1.13
N GLN A 31 7.32 10.55 -1.45
CA GLN A 31 8.17 9.82 -0.55
C GLN A 31 8.86 10.68 0.53
N PHE A 32 8.99 11.99 0.33
CA PHE A 32 9.58 12.87 1.35
C PHE A 32 8.60 13.31 2.44
N TYR A 33 7.30 13.15 2.24
CA TYR A 33 6.28 13.70 3.15
C TYR A 33 5.05 12.80 3.36
N SER A 34 4.95 11.67 2.65
CA SER A 34 3.86 10.71 2.79
C SER A 34 4.34 9.28 2.51
N THR A 35 3.67 8.30 3.10
CA THR A 35 3.73 6.89 2.74
C THR A 35 2.75 6.54 1.61
N GLY A 36 2.00 7.52 1.09
CA GLY A 36 1.17 7.34 -0.09
C GLY A 36 1.88 7.63 -1.41
N GLN A 37 1.13 7.43 -2.50
CA GLN A 37 1.51 7.75 -3.87
C GLN A 37 0.52 8.74 -4.51
N ASN A 38 0.97 9.42 -5.55
CA ASN A 38 0.09 10.24 -6.38
C ASN A 38 -0.80 9.33 -7.25
N LEU A 39 -2.11 9.38 -7.06
CA LEU A 39 -3.08 8.57 -7.79
C LEU A 39 -3.31 9.03 -9.25
N LEU A 40 -2.78 10.20 -9.65
CA LEU A 40 -2.78 10.64 -11.05
C LEU A 40 -1.68 9.95 -11.86
N SER A 41 -0.61 9.50 -11.19
CA SER A 41 0.53 8.79 -11.77
C SER A 41 1.09 7.81 -10.73
N PRO A 42 0.35 6.72 -10.43
CA PRO A 42 0.78 5.73 -9.45
C PRO A 42 2.01 4.97 -9.95
N LYS A 43 2.84 4.52 -9.02
CA LYS A 43 4.09 3.78 -9.28
C LYS A 43 4.11 2.39 -8.66
N ARG A 44 3.27 2.15 -7.65
CA ARG A 44 3.15 0.86 -6.97
C ARG A 44 1.74 0.30 -7.17
N ASP A 45 1.69 -1.01 -7.36
CA ASP A 45 0.51 -1.86 -7.52
C ASP A 45 0.18 -2.65 -6.23
N TRP A 46 0.88 -2.33 -5.14
CA TRP A 46 0.67 -2.90 -3.82
C TRP A 46 0.40 -1.81 -2.77
N LEU A 47 -0.34 -2.19 -1.74
CA LEU A 47 -0.66 -1.36 -0.59
C LEU A 47 -0.21 -2.07 0.68
N VAL A 48 0.26 -1.29 1.65
CA VAL A 48 0.62 -1.81 2.96
C VAL A 48 0.01 -0.93 4.03
N SER A 49 -0.52 -1.56 5.08
CA SER A 49 -1.04 -0.89 6.26
C SER A 49 -0.73 -1.72 7.51
N THR A 50 -1.03 -1.15 8.67
CA THR A 50 -0.90 -1.80 9.98
C THR A 50 -2.26 -1.89 10.63
N SER A 51 -2.59 -3.03 11.22
CA SER A 51 -3.83 -3.25 11.97
C SER A 51 -3.49 -3.87 13.32
N GLY A 52 -3.45 -3.07 14.38
CA GLY A 52 -2.91 -3.53 15.67
C GLY A 52 -1.45 -3.96 15.53
N GLU A 53 -1.14 -5.21 15.89
CA GLU A 53 0.21 -5.78 15.81
C GLU A 53 0.51 -6.49 14.48
N LYS A 54 -0.43 -6.50 13.52
CA LYS A 54 -0.21 -7.13 12.20
C LYS A 54 0.06 -6.10 11.11
N ILE A 55 0.91 -6.51 10.17
CA ILE A 55 1.12 -5.84 8.89
C ILE A 55 0.17 -6.48 7.88
N VAL A 56 -0.53 -5.65 7.11
CA VAL A 56 -1.45 -6.10 6.07
C VAL A 56 -0.95 -5.58 4.74
N VAL A 57 -0.70 -6.49 3.79
CA VAL A 57 -0.27 -6.17 2.42
C VAL A 57 -1.35 -6.59 1.44
N PHE A 58 -1.68 -5.73 0.48
CA PHE A 58 -2.60 -6.03 -0.62
C PHE A 58 -1.84 -6.00 -1.94
N PHE A 59 -1.99 -7.06 -2.74
CA PHE A 59 -1.34 -7.21 -4.05
C PHE A 59 -2.04 -8.30 -4.87
N ASN A 60 -2.33 -8.07 -6.16
CA ASN A 60 -2.89 -9.07 -7.09
C ASN A 60 -4.02 -9.95 -6.52
N ASP A 61 -5.10 -9.34 -6.02
CA ASP A 61 -6.24 -10.01 -5.37
C ASP A 61 -5.88 -10.78 -4.08
N GLN A 62 -4.68 -10.62 -3.54
CA GLN A 62 -4.28 -11.22 -2.27
C GLN A 62 -4.21 -10.16 -1.18
N ARG A 63 -4.72 -10.52 -0.01
CA ARG A 63 -4.46 -9.88 1.26
C ARG A 63 -3.56 -10.79 2.08
N ILE A 64 -2.40 -10.27 2.46
CA ILE A 64 -1.40 -10.97 3.27
C ILE A 64 -1.39 -10.32 4.64
N ASP A 65 -1.84 -11.06 5.65
CA ASP A 65 -1.77 -10.65 7.05
C ASP A 65 -0.53 -11.29 7.69
N VAL A 66 0.41 -10.48 8.18
CA VAL A 66 1.63 -10.93 8.86
C VAL A 66 1.62 -10.49 10.30
N LEU A 67 1.69 -11.45 11.23
CA LEU A 67 1.73 -11.22 12.66
C LEU A 67 3.16 -10.92 13.13
N SER A 68 3.28 -10.28 14.31
CA SER A 68 4.56 -9.91 14.93
C SER A 68 5.50 -11.10 15.19
N ASN A 69 4.95 -12.31 15.33
CA ASN A 69 5.71 -13.57 15.49
C ASN A 69 6.19 -14.18 14.15
N GLY A 70 5.94 -13.52 13.02
CA GLY A 70 6.33 -13.98 11.69
C GLY A 70 5.39 -15.00 11.04
N SER A 71 4.31 -15.42 11.72
CA SER A 71 3.25 -16.19 11.08
C SER A 71 2.46 -15.32 10.11
N TYR A 72 1.94 -15.93 9.05
CA TYR A 72 1.22 -15.23 8.00
C TYR A 72 0.00 -16.00 7.51
N ASP A 73 -0.97 -15.27 6.99
CA ASP A 73 -2.13 -15.77 6.28
C ASP A 73 -2.29 -15.04 4.95
N ILE A 74 -2.68 -15.77 3.91
CA ILE A 74 -2.94 -15.21 2.58
C ILE A 74 -4.40 -15.51 2.26
N THR A 75 -5.15 -14.46 1.92
CA THR A 75 -6.58 -14.56 1.61
C THR A 75 -6.86 -13.87 0.29
N HIS A 76 -7.66 -14.48 -0.56
CA HIS A 76 -8.15 -13.83 -1.77
C HIS A 76 -9.18 -12.75 -1.41
N ILE A 77 -9.02 -11.53 -1.96
CA ILE A 77 -9.92 -10.40 -1.67
C ILE A 77 -11.28 -10.64 -2.35
N SER A 78 -11.27 -11.22 -3.54
CA SER A 78 -12.48 -11.48 -4.35
C SER A 78 -13.48 -12.44 -3.72
N ASN A 79 -13.02 -13.41 -2.93
CA ASN A 79 -13.86 -14.50 -2.42
C ASN A 79 -13.61 -14.87 -0.94
N GLU A 80 -12.71 -14.16 -0.26
CA GLU A 80 -12.34 -14.36 1.15
C GLU A 80 -11.79 -15.77 1.48
N MET A 81 -11.44 -16.57 0.48
CA MET A 81 -10.86 -17.90 0.69
C MET A 81 -9.36 -17.79 0.96
N ARG A 82 -8.87 -18.69 1.81
CA ARG A 82 -7.43 -18.85 2.05
C ARG A 82 -6.73 -19.31 0.78
N SER A 83 -5.58 -18.71 0.49
CA SER A 83 -4.68 -19.11 -0.59
C SER A 83 -3.55 -20.02 -0.04
N ASP A 84 -3.16 -21.00 -0.85
CA ASP A 84 -1.99 -21.85 -0.62
C ASP A 84 -0.73 -21.32 -1.34
N ASP A 85 -0.80 -20.12 -1.91
CA ASP A 85 0.33 -19.49 -2.59
C ASP A 85 1.51 -19.24 -1.62
N ALA A 86 2.72 -19.27 -2.17
CA ALA A 86 3.91 -18.96 -1.40
C ALA A 86 3.97 -17.46 -1.06
N LEU A 87 4.34 -17.13 0.18
CA LEU A 87 4.57 -15.76 0.60
C LEU A 87 5.61 -15.07 -0.29
N ASN A 88 5.25 -13.93 -0.88
CA ASN A 88 6.18 -13.07 -1.59
C ASN A 88 7.03 -12.26 -0.58
N VAL A 89 8.16 -12.84 -0.15
CA VAL A 89 9.06 -12.24 0.84
C VAL A 89 9.69 -10.94 0.35
N ASP A 90 9.96 -10.81 -0.95
CA ASP A 90 10.50 -9.56 -1.53
C ASP A 90 9.50 -8.41 -1.41
N LEU A 91 8.23 -8.67 -1.77
CA LEU A 91 7.15 -7.70 -1.61
C LEU A 91 7.01 -7.31 -0.14
N LEU A 92 7.02 -8.28 0.78
CA LEU A 92 6.93 -8.00 2.21
C LEU A 92 8.10 -7.14 2.70
N SER A 93 9.31 -7.41 2.26
CA SER A 93 10.49 -6.61 2.61
C SER A 93 10.35 -5.16 2.12
N ARG A 94 9.87 -4.97 0.88
CA ARG A 94 9.61 -3.63 0.31
C ARG A 94 8.50 -2.91 1.08
N ALA A 95 7.42 -3.61 1.41
CA ALA A 95 6.30 -3.09 2.17
C ALA A 95 6.70 -2.65 3.59
N ILE A 96 7.51 -3.45 4.30
CA ILE A 96 8.02 -3.11 5.64
C ILE A 96 8.92 -1.88 5.58
N LYS A 97 9.91 -1.86 4.67
CA LYS A 97 10.79 -0.69 4.48
C LYS A 97 10.01 0.58 4.18
N HIS A 98 8.90 0.44 3.46
CA HIS A 98 8.01 1.55 3.14
C HIS A 98 7.23 2.07 4.35
N LEU A 99 6.72 1.18 5.21
CA LEU A 99 6.05 1.57 6.46
C LEU A 99 7.00 2.27 7.43
N THR A 100 8.22 1.77 7.59
CA THR A 100 9.18 2.28 8.57
C THR A 100 9.91 3.54 8.10
N ARG A 101 9.57 4.07 6.93
CA ARG A 101 10.29 5.17 6.28
C ARG A 101 10.41 6.43 7.14
N PHE A 102 9.37 6.75 7.90
CA PHE A 102 9.32 7.91 8.79
C PHE A 102 9.58 7.54 10.26
N SER A 103 9.96 6.30 10.53
CA SER A 103 10.44 5.90 11.87
C SER A 103 11.84 6.47 12.06
N GLN A 104 12.06 7.16 13.18
CA GLN A 104 13.38 7.57 13.64
C GLN A 104 14.07 6.44 14.40
#